data_AF-A0A0A2MNA6-F1
#
_entry.id   AF-A0A0A2MNA6-F1
#
_cell.length_a   1.000
_cell.length_b   1.000
_cell.length_c   1.000
_cell.angle_alpha   90.00
_cell.angle_beta   90.00
_cell.angle_gamma   90.00
#
_symmetry.space_group_name_H-M   'P 1'
#
loop_
_entity.id
_entity.type
_entity.pdbx_description
1 polymer ?
#
loop_
_entity_poly.entity_id
_entity_poly.type
_entity_poly.pdbx_seq_one_letter_code
_entity_poly.pdbx_strand_id
1 'polypeptide(L)'
;MKSNITTIQEAFIAQGIDPNVRPDVSMLPEIDKVPTLHEFERSVLIRALNSEGLDKTWEPDYTDYDQDKFEHVYYYDEQAGWSLHGVGDWRSYTLCGSRRVFRTREIANYAWEQFPEYFKNL
;
A
#
# COMPACT_ATOMS: atom_id res chain seq x y z
N MET A 1 -6.94 -14.59 -4.56
CA MET A 1 -8.39 -14.44 -4.28
C MET A 1 -9.11 -14.00 -5.55
N LYS A 2 -10.44 -14.16 -5.65
CA LYS A 2 -11.24 -13.50 -6.69
C LYS A 2 -11.79 -12.20 -6.09
N SER A 3 -11.43 -11.06 -6.69
CA SER A 3 -11.83 -9.71 -6.28
C SER A 3 -12.67 -9.07 -7.40
N ASN A 4 -13.59 -8.19 -7.03
CA ASN A 4 -14.35 -7.34 -7.96
C ASN A 4 -13.65 -6.01 -8.23
N ILE A 5 -12.53 -5.72 -7.56
CA ILE A 5 -11.71 -4.53 -7.73
C ILE A 5 -10.54 -4.90 -8.65
N THR A 6 -10.72 -4.65 -9.95
CA THR A 6 -9.74 -4.91 -11.02
C THR A 6 -9.13 -3.63 -11.60
N THR A 7 -9.72 -2.48 -11.29
CA THR A 7 -9.28 -1.16 -11.71
C THR A 7 -9.21 -0.20 -10.51
N ILE A 8 -8.43 0.87 -10.65
CA ILE A 8 -8.36 1.89 -9.60
C ILE A 8 -9.71 2.62 -9.41
N GLN A 9 -10.49 2.82 -10.48
CA GLN A 9 -11.81 3.45 -10.38
C GLN A 9 -12.77 2.59 -9.52
N GLU A 10 -12.73 1.27 -9.66
CA GLU A 10 -13.52 0.35 -8.83
C GLU A 10 -13.13 0.46 -7.36
N ALA A 11 -11.84 0.62 -7.05
CA ALA A 11 -11.38 0.85 -5.67
C ALA A 11 -11.95 2.15 -5.08
N PHE A 12 -12.00 3.23 -5.88
CA PHE A 12 -12.59 4.49 -5.46
C PHE A 12 -14.10 4.35 -5.18
N ILE A 13 -14.84 3.72 -6.10
CA ILE A 13 -16.27 3.45 -5.94
C ILE A 13 -16.53 2.60 -4.68
N ALA A 14 -15.73 1.55 -4.46
CA ALA A 14 -15.83 0.68 -3.28
C ALA A 14 -15.58 1.43 -1.96
N GLN A 15 -14.89 2.58 -2.00
CA GLN A 15 -14.66 3.45 -0.86
C GLN A 15 -15.65 4.63 -0.78
N GLY A 16 -16.60 4.71 -1.71
CA GLY A 16 -17.55 5.83 -1.80
C GLY A 16 -16.90 7.16 -2.21
N ILE A 17 -15.76 7.11 -2.89
CA ILE A 17 -15.01 8.27 -3.38
C ILE A 17 -15.33 8.46 -4.88
N ASP A 18 -15.50 9.70 -5.33
CA ASP A 18 -15.60 10.00 -6.77
C ASP A 18 -14.33 9.51 -7.50
N PRO A 19 -14.46 8.64 -8.53
CA PRO A 19 -13.33 8.08 -9.28
C PRO A 19 -12.37 9.11 -9.87
N ASN A 20 -12.81 10.35 -10.07
CA ASN A 20 -12.03 11.42 -10.69
C ASN A 20 -11.30 12.31 -9.67
N VAL A 21 -11.54 12.15 -8.37
CA VAL A 21 -10.89 12.97 -7.34
C VAL A 21 -9.43 12.57 -7.19
N ARG A 22 -8.52 13.55 -7.26
CA ARG A 22 -7.09 13.39 -6.97
C ARG A 22 -6.60 14.58 -6.15
N PRO A 23 -5.54 14.43 -5.35
CA PRO A 23 -4.89 15.57 -4.69
C PRO A 23 -4.37 16.55 -5.75
N ASP A 24 -4.46 17.85 -5.45
CA ASP A 24 -3.83 18.87 -6.27
C ASP A 24 -2.30 18.81 -6.09
N VAL A 25 -1.61 18.49 -7.18
CA VAL A 25 -0.14 18.39 -7.23
C VAL A 25 0.48 19.52 -8.07
N SER A 26 -0.28 20.55 -8.42
CA SER A 26 0.18 21.66 -9.29
C SER A 26 1.40 22.40 -8.73
N MET A 27 1.53 22.45 -7.41
CA MET A 27 2.61 23.13 -6.70
C MET A 27 3.87 22.26 -6.46
N LEU A 28 3.84 20.99 -6.85
CA LEU A 28 4.97 20.08 -6.66
C LEU A 28 5.94 20.14 -7.85
N PRO A 29 7.25 19.87 -7.64
CA PRO A 29 8.19 19.60 -8.72
C PRO A 29 7.69 18.46 -9.61
N GLU A 30 8.00 18.48 -10.92
CA GLU A 30 7.54 17.45 -11.87
C GLU A 30 7.90 16.02 -11.44
N ILE A 31 9.06 15.83 -10.82
CA ILE A 31 9.53 14.53 -10.32
C ILE A 31 8.64 13.98 -9.18
N ASP A 32 7.97 14.85 -8.43
CA ASP A 32 7.19 14.47 -7.24
C ASP A 32 5.68 14.33 -7.54
N LYS A 33 5.20 14.81 -8.69
CA LYS A 33 3.78 14.78 -9.04
C LYS A 33 3.24 13.37 -9.17
N VAL A 34 3.86 12.55 -10.01
CA VAL A 34 3.40 11.17 -10.28
C VAL A 34 3.49 10.28 -9.04
N PRO A 35 4.61 10.26 -8.28
CA PRO A 35 4.68 9.49 -7.04
C PRO A 35 3.62 9.87 -6.02
N THR A 36 3.31 11.16 -5.88
CA THR A 36 2.28 11.65 -4.96
C THR A 36 0.89 11.16 -5.35
N LEU A 37 0.56 11.19 -6.64
CA LEU A 37 -0.70 10.66 -7.15
C LEU A 37 -0.81 9.15 -6.94
N HIS A 38 0.26 8.40 -7.24
CA HIS A 38 0.31 6.96 -7.02
C HIS A 38 0.18 6.58 -5.55
N GLU A 39 0.76 7.35 -4.61
CA GLU A 39 0.57 7.10 -3.17
C GLU A 39 -0.91 7.21 -2.78
N PHE A 40 -1.57 8.28 -3.23
CA PHE A 40 -2.98 8.49 -2.92
C PHE A 40 -3.85 7.35 -3.47
N GLU A 41 -3.66 7.01 -4.75
CA GLU A 41 -4.37 5.91 -5.40
C GLU A 41 -4.10 4.57 -4.70
N ARG A 42 -2.83 4.26 -4.41
CA ARG A 42 -2.46 3.06 -3.67
C ARG A 42 -3.12 2.99 -2.30
N SER A 43 -3.18 4.11 -1.57
CA SER A 43 -3.82 4.16 -0.26
C SER A 43 -5.32 3.84 -0.35
N VAL A 44 -6.01 4.36 -1.37
CA VAL A 44 -7.42 4.03 -1.65
C VAL A 44 -7.57 2.55 -2.03
N LEU A 45 -6.71 2.04 -2.91
CA LEU A 45 -6.72 0.65 -3.35
C LEU A 45 -6.57 -0.32 -2.17
N ILE A 46 -5.60 -0.09 -1.29
CA ILE A 46 -5.35 -0.97 -0.14
C ILE A 46 -6.56 -1.01 0.80
N ARG A 47 -7.15 0.16 1.13
CA ARG A 47 -8.37 0.21 1.96
C ARG A 47 -9.53 -0.52 1.29
N ALA A 48 -9.73 -0.31 -0.01
CA ALA A 48 -10.79 -0.96 -0.78
C ALA A 48 -10.65 -2.49 -0.74
N LEU A 49 -9.47 -3.01 -1.05
CA LEU A 49 -9.20 -4.45 -1.06
C LEU A 49 -9.30 -5.07 0.34
N ASN A 50 -8.80 -4.40 1.38
CA ASN A 50 -8.90 -4.91 2.75
C ASN A 50 -10.35 -5.00 3.25
N SER A 51 -11.19 -4.09 2.77
CA SER A 51 -12.60 -3.97 3.14
C SER A 51 -13.53 -4.81 2.26
N GLU A 52 -13.02 -5.44 1.20
CA GLU A 52 -13.83 -6.24 0.30
C GLU A 52 -14.48 -7.42 1.05
N GLY A 53 -15.81 -7.54 0.89
CA GLY A 53 -16.61 -8.57 1.55
C GLY A 53 -16.82 -8.35 3.05
N LEU A 54 -16.55 -7.15 3.58
CA LEU A 54 -16.81 -6.79 4.98
C LEU A 54 -17.94 -5.76 5.09
N ASP A 55 -18.66 -5.78 6.21
CA ASP A 55 -19.70 -4.79 6.53
C ASP A 55 -19.12 -3.41 6.91
N LYS A 56 -17.84 -3.37 7.25
CA LYS A 56 -17.12 -2.15 7.65
C LYS A 56 -15.72 -2.11 7.05
N THR A 57 -15.20 -0.90 6.87
CA THR A 57 -13.81 -0.69 6.48
C THR A 57 -12.87 -1.41 7.45
N TRP A 58 -11.92 -2.17 6.90
CA TRP A 58 -10.86 -2.75 7.71
C TRP A 58 -9.72 -1.76 7.88
N GLU A 59 -9.32 -1.58 9.13
CA GLU A 59 -8.18 -0.76 9.51
C GLU A 59 -7.26 -1.61 10.41
N PRO A 60 -5.93 -1.48 10.26
CA PRO A 60 -5.00 -2.19 11.13
C PRO A 60 -5.09 -1.67 12.57
N ASP A 61 -5.31 -2.59 13.51
CA ASP A 61 -5.20 -2.33 14.95
C ASP A 61 -3.78 -2.66 15.40
N TYR A 62 -2.97 -1.63 15.56
CA TYR A 62 -1.58 -1.76 16.01
C TYR A 62 -1.45 -2.03 17.52
N THR A 63 -2.55 -2.00 18.27
CA THR A 63 -2.59 -2.40 19.69
C THR A 63 -2.93 -3.88 19.85
N ASP A 64 -3.51 -4.50 18.82
CA ASP A 64 -3.79 -5.93 18.74
C ASP A 64 -2.57 -6.69 18.15
N TYR A 65 -1.90 -7.44 19.01
CA TYR A 65 -0.75 -8.27 18.65
C TYR A 65 -1.14 -9.58 17.95
N ASP A 66 -2.40 -10.01 18.06
CA ASP A 66 -2.92 -11.23 17.43
C ASP A 66 -3.52 -10.96 16.03
N GLN A 67 -3.72 -9.68 15.68
CA GLN A 67 -4.13 -9.30 14.33
C GLN A 67 -2.95 -9.40 13.37
N ASP A 68 -3.01 -10.39 12.48
CA ASP A 68 -2.09 -10.52 11.35
C ASP A 68 -2.13 -9.29 10.44
N LYS A 69 -0.93 -8.84 10.04
CA LYS A 69 -0.70 -7.66 9.21
C LYS A 69 0.33 -8.04 8.14
N PHE A 70 -0.08 -8.03 6.89
CA PHE A 70 0.77 -8.46 5.76
C PHE A 70 1.27 -7.25 4.99
N GLU A 71 2.52 -7.28 4.57
CA GLU A 71 3.13 -6.22 3.77
C GLU A 71 3.97 -6.85 2.65
N HIS A 72 4.14 -6.12 1.55
CA HIS A 72 5.12 -6.51 0.54
C HIS A 72 6.52 -6.27 1.08
N VAL A 73 7.35 -7.30 1.06
CA VAL A 73 8.78 -7.20 1.37
C VAL A 73 9.54 -7.03 0.07
N TYR A 74 10.28 -5.94 -0.05
CA TYR A 74 11.04 -5.62 -1.25
C TYR A 74 12.46 -6.16 -1.14
N TYR A 75 12.96 -6.73 -2.24
CA TYR A 75 14.39 -7.00 -2.36
C TYR A 75 15.11 -5.70 -2.69
N TYR A 76 16.24 -5.48 -2.03
CA TYR A 76 17.11 -4.36 -2.34
C TYR A 76 17.58 -4.45 -3.80
N ASP A 77 17.35 -3.37 -4.54
CA ASP A 77 17.97 -3.10 -5.83
C ASP A 77 18.71 -1.76 -5.68
N GLU A 78 19.98 -1.71 -6.08
CA GLU A 78 20.83 -0.52 -6.01
C GLU A 78 20.21 0.67 -6.78
N GLN A 79 19.38 0.39 -7.80
CA GLN A 79 18.62 1.39 -8.54
C GLN A 79 17.28 1.76 -7.87
N ALA A 80 16.73 0.89 -7.02
CA ALA A 80 15.49 1.14 -6.27
C ALA A 80 15.71 1.97 -4.99
N GLY A 81 16.93 2.47 -4.77
CA GLY A 81 17.23 3.44 -3.73
C GLY A 81 17.01 2.92 -2.32
N TRP A 82 17.95 2.11 -1.81
CA TRP A 82 18.11 1.93 -0.37
C TRP A 82 19.57 2.09 0.03
N SER A 83 19.79 2.54 1.26
CA SER A 83 21.10 2.80 1.84
C SER A 83 21.24 2.09 3.19
N LEU A 84 22.44 2.12 3.77
CA LEU A 84 22.87 1.28 4.90
C LEU A 84 21.81 1.12 6.02
N HIS A 85 21.35 -0.14 6.20
CA HIS A 85 20.42 -0.63 7.23
C HIS A 85 20.94 -0.54 8.70
N GLY A 86 22.19 -0.11 8.90
CA GLY A 86 22.84 0.11 10.21
C GLY A 86 23.78 -1.01 10.67
N VAL A 87 24.62 -0.73 11.67
CA VAL A 87 25.55 -1.68 12.34
C VAL A 87 25.36 -1.54 13.86
N GLY A 88 25.16 -2.63 14.61
CA GLY A 88 24.58 -2.60 15.98
C GLY A 88 25.37 -3.32 17.10
N ASP A 89 24.79 -3.30 18.31
CA ASP A 89 25.13 -4.12 19.50
C ASP A 89 23.84 -4.75 20.13
N TRP A 90 23.98 -5.56 21.20
CA TRP A 90 23.24 -6.80 21.53
C TRP A 90 21.69 -6.85 21.36
N ARG A 91 20.92 -5.75 21.34
CA ARG A 91 19.43 -5.82 21.36
C ARG A 91 18.72 -5.22 20.15
N SER A 92 19.41 -4.97 19.04
CA SER A 92 18.76 -4.32 17.91
C SER A 92 18.18 -5.32 16.89
N TYR A 93 16.86 -5.44 16.89
CA TYR A 93 16.07 -5.85 15.73
C TYR A 93 14.94 -4.82 15.52
N THR A 94 14.88 -4.21 14.34
CA THR A 94 13.71 -3.46 13.89
C THR A 94 13.37 -3.91 12.48
N LEU A 95 12.25 -4.60 12.33
CA LEU A 95 11.59 -4.83 11.06
C LEU A 95 10.58 -3.69 10.90
N CYS A 96 10.96 -2.63 10.18
CA CYS A 96 10.05 -1.52 9.88
C CYS A 96 9.13 -1.91 8.72
N GLY A 97 7.86 -2.10 9.03
CA GLY A 97 6.80 -2.16 8.03
C GLY A 97 6.31 -0.76 7.65
N SER A 98 5.88 -0.57 6.40
CA SER A 98 5.15 0.63 6.00
C SER A 98 3.69 0.50 6.44
N ARG A 99 2.98 1.59 6.76
CA ARG A 99 1.54 1.54 7.08
C ARG A 99 0.62 1.10 5.91
N ARG A 100 1.19 0.51 4.85
CA ARG A 100 0.53 -0.05 3.67
C ARG A 100 0.27 -1.54 3.92
N VAL A 101 -0.60 -1.80 4.89
CA VAL A 101 -0.84 -3.15 5.43
C VAL A 101 -2.05 -3.79 4.76
N PHE A 102 -1.94 -5.09 4.49
CA PHE A 102 -3.00 -5.95 4.01
C PHE A 102 -3.50 -6.86 5.11
N ARG A 103 -4.82 -7.08 5.14
CA ARG A 103 -5.48 -7.94 6.13
C ARG A 103 -5.15 -9.42 5.96
N THR A 104 -4.89 -9.87 4.73
CA THR A 104 -4.49 -11.25 4.45
C THR A 104 -3.38 -11.29 3.40
N ARG A 105 -2.63 -12.40 3.39
CA ARG A 105 -1.59 -12.66 2.39
C ARG A 105 -2.15 -12.68 0.96
N GLU A 106 -3.34 -13.24 0.77
CA GLU A 106 -3.97 -13.36 -0.55
C GLU A 106 -4.32 -12.00 -1.14
N ILE A 107 -4.74 -11.05 -0.31
CA ILE A 107 -5.00 -9.67 -0.72
C ILE A 107 -3.68 -9.02 -1.14
N ALA A 108 -2.62 -9.16 -0.33
CA ALA A 108 -1.31 -8.62 -0.66
C ALA A 108 -0.81 -9.16 -2.01
N ASN A 109 -0.85 -10.47 -2.23
CA ASN A 109 -0.43 -11.08 -3.48
C ASN A 109 -1.27 -10.59 -4.67
N TYR A 110 -2.59 -10.52 -4.50
CA TYR A 110 -3.49 -10.01 -5.54
C TYR A 110 -3.17 -8.57 -5.92
N ALA A 111 -2.96 -7.69 -4.92
CA ALA A 111 -2.60 -6.30 -5.15
C ALA A 111 -1.28 -6.17 -5.95
N TRP A 112 -0.27 -6.99 -5.62
CA TRP A 112 1.01 -7.00 -6.35
C TRP A 112 0.86 -7.44 -7.81
N GLU A 113 0.06 -8.47 -8.04
CA GLU A 113 -0.11 -9.08 -9.37
C GLU A 113 -0.98 -8.24 -10.30
N GLN A 114 -2.07 -7.67 -9.79
CA GLN A 114 -3.05 -6.92 -10.59
C GLN A 114 -2.71 -5.45 -10.76
N PHE A 115 -2.01 -4.85 -9.79
CA PHE A 115 -1.74 -3.42 -9.74
C PHE A 115 -0.23 -3.13 -9.63
N PRO A 116 0.63 -3.78 -10.44
CA PRO A 116 2.08 -3.72 -10.28
C PRO A 116 2.65 -2.29 -10.37
N GLU A 117 2.01 -1.39 -11.12
CA GLU A 117 2.38 0.01 -11.29
C GLU A 117 2.40 0.80 -9.97
N TYR A 118 1.57 0.40 -9.01
CA TYR A 118 1.48 1.03 -7.69
C TYR A 118 2.50 0.50 -6.68
N PHE A 119 3.14 -0.63 -6.97
CA PHE A 119 4.03 -1.31 -6.02
C PHE A 119 5.46 -1.50 -6.53
N LYS A 120 5.72 -1.49 -7.84
CA LYS A 120 7.05 -1.73 -8.42
C LYS A 120 7.86 -0.46 -8.68
N ASN A 121 7.20 0.68 -8.86
CA ASN A 121 7.85 1.97 -9.10
C ASN A 121 7.76 2.82 -7.82
N LEU A 122 8.55 2.44 -6.81
CA LEU A 122 8.75 3.20 -5.58
C LEU A 122 9.90 4.17 -5.72
#